data_AF-A0A1H1HUV1-F1
#
_entry.id   AF-A0A1H1HUV1-F1
#
_cell.length_a   1.000
_cell.length_b   1.000
_cell.length_c   1.000
_cell.angle_alpha   90.00
_cell.angle_beta   90.00
_cell.angle_gamma   90.00
#
_symmetry.space_group_name_H-M   'P 1'
#
loop_
_entity.id
_entity.type
_entity.pdbx_description
1 polymer ?
#
loop_
_entity_poly.entity_id
_entity_poly.type
_entity_poly.pdbx_seq_one_letter_code
_entity_poly.pdbx_strand_id
1 'polypeptide(L)' 'MYEKLIGRPRRDPFDALVDVLAAADRYDLLLGVVPVAFAVALVVATVANVSMVQAMLVAATIGVFVIVDACYLNPPIDQG' A
#
# COMPACT_ATOMS: atom_id res chain seq x y z
N MET A 1 -17.50 29.41 -37.64
CA MET A 1 -17.87 28.90 -36.29
C MET A 1 -16.64 28.18 -35.76
N TYR A 2 -15.89 28.80 -34.84
CA TYR A 2 -14.63 28.24 -34.33
C TYR A 2 -14.96 27.36 -33.11
N GLU A 3 -14.93 26.05 -33.28
CA GLU A 3 -15.06 25.12 -32.15
C GLU A 3 -13.72 25.12 -31.37
N LYS A 4 -13.75 25.66 -30.16
CA LYS A 4 -12.69 25.45 -29.17
C LYS A 4 -12.76 23.98 -28.75
N LEU A 5 -11.82 23.17 -29.24
CA LEU A 5 -11.49 21.87 -28.66
C LEU A 5 -11.16 22.11 -27.17
N ILE A 6 -12.09 21.74 -26.30
CA ILE A 6 -11.90 21.73 -24.85
C ILE A 6 -10.80 20.70 -24.59
N GLY A 7 -9.57 21.18 -24.52
CA GLY A 7 -8.43 20.39 -24.06
C GLY A 7 -8.75 19.95 -22.65
N ARG A 8 -9.10 18.67 -22.48
CA ARG A 8 -9.22 18.05 -21.16
C ARG A 8 -7.90 18.35 -20.44
N PRO A 9 -7.89 19.06 -19.30
CA PRO A 9 -6.65 19.33 -18.59
C PRO A 9 -5.98 17.98 -18.34
N ARG A 10 -4.76 17.83 -18.83
CA ARG A 10 -3.95 16.63 -18.61
C ARG A 10 -3.70 16.59 -17.11
N ARG A 11 -4.52 15.81 -16.40
CA ARG A 11 -4.36 15.61 -14.96
C ARG A 11 -2.99 14.97 -14.76
N ASP A 12 -2.14 15.62 -13.98
CA ASP A 12 -0.80 15.12 -13.77
C ASP A 12 -0.89 13.75 -13.08
N PRO A 13 -0.08 12.76 -13.49
CA PRO A 13 -0.15 11.41 -12.93
C PRO A 13 0.16 11.40 -11.43
N PHE A 14 0.95 12.36 -10.96
CA PHE A 14 1.22 12.58 -9.55
C PHE A 14 -0.01 13.09 -8.79
N ASP A 15 -0.75 14.05 -9.34
CA ASP A 15 -1.99 14.56 -8.71
C ASP A 15 -3.02 13.44 -8.60
N ALA A 16 -3.13 12.58 -9.62
CA ALA A 16 -4.00 11.42 -9.56
C ALA A 16 -3.59 10.41 -8.47
N LEU A 17 -2.29 10.20 -8.25
CA LEU A 17 -1.79 9.33 -7.18
C LEU A 17 -2.07 9.94 -5.80
N VAL A 18 -1.86 11.25 -5.65
CA VAL A 18 -2.13 11.98 -4.41
C VAL A 18 -3.62 11.94 -4.07
N ASP A 19 -4.51 12.11 -5.06
CA ASP A 19 -5.96 11.98 -4.87
C ASP A 19 -6.35 10.57 -4.38
N VAL A 20 -5.76 9.52 -4.95
CA VAL A 20 -5.99 8.13 -4.49
C VAL A 20 -5.48 7.91 -3.07
N LEU A 21 -4.28 8.42 -2.75
CA LEU A 21 -3.72 8.30 -1.41
C LEU A 21 -4.48 9.13 -0.37
N ALA A 22 -5.04 10.27 -0.78
CA ALA A 22 -5.89 11.11 0.06
C ALA A 22 -7.27 10.48 0.30
N ALA A 23 -7.76 9.67 -0.63
CA ALA A 23 -8.99 8.90 -0.49
C ALA A 23 -8.80 7.56 0.23
N ALA A 24 -7.55 7.12 0.43
CA ALA A 24 -7.24 5.84 1.07
C ALA A 24 -7.59 5.88 2.56
N ASP A 25 -8.32 4.87 3.01
CA ASP A 25 -8.66 4.73 4.43
C ASP A 25 -7.52 4.05 5.21
N ARG A 26 -7.61 4.04 6.55
CA ARG A 26 -6.65 3.36 7.44
C ARG A 26 -6.44 1.90 7.02
N TYR A 27 -7.49 1.22 6.58
CA TYR A 27 -7.42 -0.17 6.16
C TYR A 27 -6.70 -0.38 4.82
N ASP A 28 -6.81 0.58 3.88
CA ASP A 28 -6.07 0.55 2.62
C ASP A 28 -4.57 0.74 2.87
N LEU A 29 -4.22 1.62 3.81
CA LEU A 29 -2.83 1.81 4.24
C LEU A 29 -2.27 0.54 4.92
N LEU A 30 -3.04 -0.09 5.80
CA LEU A 30 -2.65 -1.37 6.43
C LEU A 30 -2.46 -2.47 5.39
N LEU A 31 -3.34 -2.55 4.39
CA LEU A 31 -3.18 -3.51 3.29
C LEU A 31 -1.91 -3.23 2.47
N GLY A 32 -1.56 -1.95 2.30
CA GLY A 32 -0.31 -1.53 1.66
C GLY A 32 0.96 -1.89 2.45
N VAL A 33 0.89 -2.02 3.79
CA VAL A 33 2.05 -2.39 4.62
C VAL A 33 2.56 -3.79 4.29
N VAL A 34 1.67 -4.73 3.96
CA VAL A 34 2.04 -6.13 3.66
C VAL A 34 3.00 -6.22 2.48
N PRO A 35 2.65 -5.78 1.24
CA PRO A 35 3.56 -5.85 0.11
C PRO A 35 4.84 -5.02 0.33
N VAL A 36 4.77 -3.91 1.06
CA VAL A 36 5.95 -3.11 1.41
C VAL A 36 6.90 -3.90 2.31
N ALA A 37 6.39 -4.61 3.32
CA ALA A 37 7.21 -5.45 4.20
C ALA A 37 7.95 -6.55 3.43
N PHE A 38 7.30 -7.19 2.46
CA PHE A 38 7.94 -8.18 1.59
C PHE A 38 8.99 -7.55 0.67
N ALA A 39 8.70 -6.38 0.08
CA ALA A 39 9.68 -5.66 -0.74
C ALA A 39 10.93 -5.28 0.08
N VAL A 40 10.74 -4.77 1.29
CA VAL A 40 11.84 -4.45 2.22
C VAL A 40 12.63 -5.71 2.57
N ALA A 41 11.98 -6.83 2.87
CA ALA A 41 12.67 -8.08 3.17
C ALA A 41 13.49 -8.62 1.99
N LEU A 42 13.02 -8.45 0.75
CA LEU A 42 13.81 -8.77 -0.45
C LEU A 42 15.05 -7.87 -0.57
N VAL A 43 14.90 -6.57 -0.36
CA VAL A 43 16.03 -5.62 -0.36
C VAL A 43 17.03 -5.98 0.74
N VAL A 44 16.57 -6.33 1.94
CA VAL A 44 17.46 -6.74 3.05
C VAL A 44 18.17 -8.06 2.73
N ALA A 45 17.45 -9.06 2.23
CA ALA A 45 18.06 -10.34 1.85
C ALA A 45 19.16 -10.17 0.80
N THR A 46 18.94 -9.28 -0.17
CA THR A 46 19.90 -9.01 -1.25
C THR A 46 21.08 -8.15 -0.81
N VAL A 47 20.85 -7.07 -0.06
CA VAL A 47 21.91 -6.12 0.33
C VAL A 47 22.75 -6.66 1.49
N ALA A 48 22.11 -7.27 2.49
CA ALA A 48 22.79 -7.80 3.67
C ALA A 48 23.16 -9.29 3.54
N ASN A 49 22.85 -9.91 2.39
CA ASN A 49 23.17 -11.31 2.08
C ASN A 49 22.64 -12.30 3.13
N VAL A 50 21.50 -11.96 3.73
CA VAL A 50 20.81 -12.78 4.74
C VAL A 50 20.02 -13.87 4.01
N SER A 51 19.80 -15.01 4.68
CA SER A 51 18.94 -16.08 4.16
C SER A 51 17.59 -15.52 3.71
N MET A 52 17.28 -15.71 2.43
CA MET A 52 16.02 -15.27 1.82
C MET A 52 14.81 -15.86 2.56
N VAL A 53 14.90 -17.14 2.95
CA VAL A 53 13.85 -17.82 3.72
C VAL A 53 13.63 -17.12 5.06
N GLN A 54 14.70 -16.77 5.76
CA GLN A 54 14.60 -16.08 7.05
C GLN A 54 14.00 -14.67 6.91
N ALA A 55 14.42 -13.91 5.89
CA ALA A 55 13.90 -12.57 5.61
C ALA A 55 12.40 -12.61 5.24
N MET A 56 12.01 -13.54 4.38
CA MET A 56 10.60 -13.76 4.00
C MET A 56 9.75 -14.19 5.19
N LEU A 57 10.30 -15.00 6.11
CA LEU A 57 9.59 -15.42 7.31
C LEU A 57 9.29 -14.24 8.23
N VAL A 58 10.23 -13.29 8.38
CA VAL A 58 9.99 -12.04 9.13
C VAL A 58 8.94 -11.16 8.44
N ALA A 59 8.96 -11.03 7.12
CA ALA A 59 7.92 -10.30 6.40
C ALA A 59 6.53 -10.96 6.57
N ALA A 60 6.48 -12.29 6.51
CA ALA A 60 5.25 -13.04 6.71
C ALA A 60 4.68 -12.87 8.12
N THR A 61 5.52 -12.88 9.17
CA THR A 61 5.04 -12.64 10.54
C THR A 61 4.47 -11.23 10.70
N ILE A 62 5.12 -10.20 10.12
CA ILE A 62 4.60 -8.83 10.09
C ILE A 62 3.24 -8.80 9.38
N GLY A 63 3.11 -9.46 8.22
CA GLY A 63 1.85 -9.55 7.49
C GLY A 63 0.72 -10.17 8.33
N VAL A 64 1.01 -11.24 9.08
CA VAL A 64 0.05 -11.85 10.00
C VAL A 64 -0.39 -10.86 11.09
N PHE A 65 0.53 -10.13 11.72
CA PHE A 65 0.17 -9.12 12.72
C PHE A 65 -0.71 -8.02 12.16
N VAL A 66 -0.43 -7.55 10.95
CA VAL A 66 -1.25 -6.53 10.26
C VAL A 66 -2.67 -7.06 10.00
N ILE A 67 -2.80 -8.31 9.53
CA ILE A 67 -4.11 -8.94 9.31
C ILE A 67 -4.86 -9.11 10.64
N VAL A 68 -4.16 -9.57 11.69
CA VAL A 68 -4.77 -9.74 13.02
C VAL A 68 -5.25 -8.40 13.57
N ASP A 69 -4.46 -7.33 13.44
CA ASP A 69 -4.88 -5.99 13.88
C ASP A 69 -6.10 -5.49 13.11
N ALA A 70 -6.02 -5.52 11.78
CA ALA A 70 -7.06 -5.00 10.90
C ALA A 70 -8.39 -5.76 11.00
N CYS A 71 -8.33 -7.09 11.15
CA CYS A 71 -9.52 -7.93 11.11
C CYS A 71 -10.10 -8.25 12.50
N TYR A 72 -9.29 -8.26 13.56
CA TYR A 72 -9.72 -8.76 14.87
C TYR A 72 -9.56 -7.76 16.02
N LEU A 73 -8.50 -6.95 16.05
CA LEU A 73 -8.30 -5.98 17.15
C LEU A 73 -9.01 -4.65 16.89
N ASN A 74 -8.90 -4.15 15.65
CA ASN A 74 -9.52 -2.92 15.19
C ASN A 74 -10.41 -3.19 13.96
N PRO A 75 -11.42 -4.06 14.07
CA PRO A 75 -12.29 -4.36 12.94
C PRO A 75 -12.98 -3.08 12.46
N PRO A 76 -13.21 -2.93 11.14
CA PRO A 76 -13.99 -1.81 10.63
C PRO A 76 -15.38 -1.89 11.25
N ILE A 77 -15.68 -0.91 12.09
CA ILE A 77 -17.03 -0.71 12.63
C ILE A 77 -17.82 -0.07 11.49
N ASP A 78 -18.70 -0.85 10.88
CA ASP A 78 -19.70 -0.34 9.95
C ASP A 78 -20.56 0.67 10.71
N GLN A 79 -20.33 1.96 10.49
CA GLN A 79 -21.18 3.03 11.00
C GLN A 79 -22.33 3.24 10.02
N GLY A 80 -23.17 2.20 9.89
CA GLY A 80 -24.49 2.29 9.28
C GLY A 80 -25.49 2.98 10.18
#